data_AF-A0A7S1C2W4-F1
#
_entry.id   AF-A0A7S1C2W4-F1
#
_cell.length_a   1.000
_cell.length_b   1.000
_cell.length_c   1.000
_cell.angle_alpha   90.00
_cell.angle_beta   90.00
_cell.angle_gamma   90.00
#
_symmetry.space_group_name_H-M   'P 1'
#
loop_
_entity.id
_entity.type
_entity.pdbx_description
1 polymer ?
#
loop_
_entity_poly.entity_id
_entity_poly.type
_entity_poly.pdbx_seq_one_letter_code
_entity_poly.pdbx_strand_id
1 'polypeptide(L)'
;YADIAATADSVGRRELATMFLDSEPRAADQVRALLAMGEPSRALTKAIASGDTDLIHRALLRMKTKMCKDDGDETEFFRALLPHKEAVNLLIVYCGNRDPAMLKRLYKASGHYLEYG
;
A
#
# COMPACT_ATOMS: atom_id res chain seq x y z
N TYR A 1 -16.20 -4.45 -13.00
CA TYR A 1 -15.15 -5.43 -13.33
C TYR A 1 -14.47 -6.02 -12.10
N ALA A 2 -14.37 -5.28 -11.00
CA ALA A 2 -13.75 -5.76 -9.76
C ALA A 2 -14.29 -7.10 -9.23
N ASP A 3 -15.62 -7.34 -9.26
CA ASP A 3 -16.20 -8.60 -8.78
C ASP A 3 -15.81 -9.81 -9.66
N ILE A 4 -15.72 -9.59 -10.97
CA ILE A 4 -15.29 -10.60 -11.94
C ILE A 4 -13.80 -10.90 -11.75
N ALA A 5 -12.99 -9.87 -11.51
CA ALA A 5 -11.57 -10.02 -11.18
C ALA A 5 -11.38 -10.83 -9.88
N ALA A 6 -12.11 -10.49 -8.81
CA ALA A 6 -12.05 -11.21 -7.55
C ALA A 6 -12.48 -12.68 -7.71
N THR A 7 -13.52 -12.95 -8.50
CA THR A 7 -13.95 -14.32 -8.81
C THR A 7 -12.87 -15.07 -9.58
N ALA A 8 -12.26 -14.45 -10.60
CA ALA A 8 -11.16 -15.05 -11.35
C ALA A 8 -9.95 -15.37 -10.48
N ASP A 9 -9.57 -14.49 -9.54
CA ASP A 9 -8.48 -14.75 -8.58
C ASP A 9 -8.84 -15.91 -7.64
N SER A 10 -10.08 -15.98 -7.15
CA SER A 10 -10.54 -17.05 -6.25
C SER A 10 -10.50 -18.46 -6.87
N VAL A 11 -10.55 -18.56 -8.20
CA VAL A 11 -10.42 -19.83 -8.94
C VAL A 11 -9.01 -20.04 -9.52
N GLY A 12 -8.02 -19.25 -9.07
CA GLY A 12 -6.61 -19.38 -9.44
C GLY A 12 -6.24 -18.74 -10.79
N ARG A 13 -7.13 -17.97 -11.41
CA ARG A 13 -6.89 -17.29 -12.70
C ARG A 13 -6.40 -15.87 -12.51
N ARG A 14 -5.23 -15.72 -11.90
CA ARG A 14 -4.69 -14.41 -11.47
C ARG A 14 -4.37 -13.45 -12.62
N GLU A 15 -3.88 -13.96 -13.75
CA GLU A 15 -3.63 -13.13 -14.94
C GLU A 15 -4.94 -12.55 -15.51
N LEU A 16 -5.98 -13.40 -15.59
CA LEU A 16 -7.30 -12.98 -16.05
C LEU A 16 -7.94 -11.99 -15.07
N ALA A 17 -7.79 -12.21 -13.76
CA ALA A 17 -8.22 -11.27 -12.74
C ALA A 17 -7.57 -9.89 -12.93
N THR A 18 -6.27 -9.87 -13.22
CA THR A 18 -5.53 -8.63 -13.49
C THR A 18 -6.06 -7.92 -14.74
N MET A 19 -6.31 -8.65 -15.83
CA MET A 19 -6.87 -8.07 -17.06
C MET A 19 -8.25 -7.43 -16.82
N PHE A 20 -9.13 -8.11 -16.08
CA PHE A 20 -10.42 -7.54 -15.70
C PHE A 20 -10.26 -6.30 -14.84
N LEU A 21 -9.27 -6.29 -13.94
CA LEU A 21 -9.07 -5.18 -13.05
C LEU A 21 -8.53 -3.94 -13.75
N ASP A 22 -7.67 -4.10 -14.76
CA ASP A 22 -7.21 -2.98 -15.59
C ASP A 22 -8.36 -2.33 -16.39
N SER A 23 -9.46 -3.05 -16.59
CA SER A 23 -10.69 -2.52 -17.23
C SER A 23 -11.63 -1.79 -16.25
N GLU A 24 -11.35 -1.80 -14.94
CA GLU A 24 -12.17 -1.13 -13.93
C GLU A 24 -11.86 0.38 -13.90
N PRO A 25 -12.79 1.28 -14.29
CA PRO A 25 -12.53 2.72 -14.34
C PRO A 25 -12.39 3.36 -12.95
N ARG A 26 -12.92 2.73 -11.89
CA ARG A 26 -12.95 3.30 -10.55
C ARG A 26 -11.71 2.87 -9.77
N ALA A 27 -10.80 3.81 -9.53
CA ALA A 27 -9.58 3.56 -8.76
C ALA A 27 -9.85 2.95 -7.37
N ALA A 28 -10.91 3.38 -6.68
CA ALA A 28 -11.30 2.82 -5.39
C ALA A 28 -11.62 1.32 -5.47
N ASP A 29 -12.33 0.88 -6.53
CA ASP A 29 -12.69 -0.52 -6.71
C ASP A 29 -11.48 -1.35 -7.17
N GLN A 30 -10.59 -0.77 -7.99
CA GLN A 30 -9.28 -1.36 -8.31
C GLN A 30 -8.45 -1.63 -7.06
N VAL A 31 -8.27 -0.62 -6.21
CA VAL A 31 -7.47 -0.72 -4.98
C VAL A 31 -8.07 -1.76 -4.03
N ARG A 32 -9.41 -1.76 -3.85
CA ARG A 32 -10.09 -2.76 -3.01
C ARG A 32 -9.87 -4.18 -3.51
N ALA A 33 -9.98 -4.42 -4.80
CA ALA A 33 -9.75 -5.73 -5.39
C ALA A 33 -8.28 -6.17 -5.26
N LEU A 34 -7.31 -5.30 -5.53
CA LEU A 34 -5.88 -5.60 -5.35
C LEU A 34 -5.57 -5.98 -3.89
N LEU A 35 -6.16 -5.28 -2.92
CA LEU A 35 -6.02 -5.63 -1.51
C LEU A 35 -6.64 -6.98 -1.18
N ALA A 36 -7.76 -7.35 -1.80
CA ALA A 36 -8.39 -8.66 -1.64
C ALA A 36 -7.56 -9.79 -2.27
N MET A 37 -6.94 -9.53 -3.43
CA MET A 37 -6.05 -10.45 -4.15
C MET A 37 -4.66 -10.58 -3.49
N GLY A 38 -4.42 -9.91 -2.37
CA GLY A 38 -3.14 -9.97 -1.64
C GLY A 38 -2.01 -9.18 -2.32
N GLU A 39 -2.32 -8.14 -3.08
CA GLU A 39 -1.34 -7.29 -3.79
C GLU A 39 -1.27 -5.86 -3.23
N PRO A 40 -0.88 -5.68 -1.95
CA PRO A 40 -0.96 -4.39 -1.30
C PRO A 40 -0.03 -3.34 -1.91
N SER A 41 1.13 -3.72 -2.45
CA SER A 41 2.05 -2.79 -3.12
C SER A 41 1.44 -2.23 -4.41
N ARG A 42 0.82 -3.07 -5.24
CA ARG A 42 0.11 -2.63 -6.45
C ARG A 42 -1.10 -1.76 -6.09
N ALA A 43 -1.82 -2.12 -5.03
CA ALA A 43 -2.92 -1.32 -4.51
C ALA A 43 -2.46 0.08 -4.10
N LEU A 44 -1.31 0.20 -3.42
CA LEU A 44 -0.74 1.49 -3.05
C LEU A 44 -0.38 2.33 -4.28
N THR A 45 0.28 1.76 -5.28
CA THR A 45 0.63 2.47 -6.52
C THR A 45 -0.62 3.01 -7.24
N LYS A 46 -1.69 2.21 -7.34
CA LYS A 46 -2.96 2.64 -7.95
C LYS A 46 -3.66 3.72 -7.11
N ALA A 47 -3.60 3.62 -5.78
CA ALA A 47 -4.13 4.65 -4.90
C ALA A 47 -3.38 5.99 -5.08
N ILE A 48 -2.05 5.96 -5.16
CA ILE A 48 -1.24 7.17 -5.42
C ILE A 48 -1.60 7.78 -6.77
N ALA A 49 -1.71 6.96 -7.81
CA ALA A 49 -2.09 7.42 -9.16
C ALA A 49 -3.49 8.07 -9.19
N SER A 50 -4.39 7.73 -8.27
CA SER A 50 -5.71 8.35 -8.17
C SER A 50 -5.70 9.76 -7.55
N GLY A 51 -4.63 10.13 -6.83
CA GLY A 51 -4.55 11.37 -6.06
C GLY A 51 -5.50 11.46 -4.85
N ASP A 52 -6.35 10.46 -4.63
CA ASP A 52 -7.27 10.40 -3.49
C ASP A 52 -6.48 10.07 -2.21
N THR A 53 -6.30 11.08 -1.37
CA THR A 53 -5.53 10.97 -0.11
C THR A 53 -6.14 9.95 0.85
N ASP A 54 -7.46 9.82 0.90
CA ASP A 54 -8.15 8.84 1.74
C ASP A 54 -7.94 7.41 1.20
N LEU A 55 -7.95 7.24 -0.12
CA LEU A 55 -7.61 5.97 -0.75
C LEU A 55 -6.15 5.56 -0.51
N ILE A 56 -5.20 6.50 -0.62
CA ILE A 56 -3.78 6.27 -0.31
C ILE A 56 -3.62 5.86 1.14
N HIS A 57 -4.26 6.60 2.07
CA HIS A 57 -4.20 6.32 3.50
C HIS A 57 -4.73 4.91 3.83
N ARG A 58 -5.90 4.54 3.28
CA ARG A 58 -6.46 3.19 3.49
C ARG A 58 -5.56 2.09 2.93
N ALA A 59 -5.01 2.28 1.72
CA ALA A 59 -4.10 1.32 1.12
C ALA A 59 -2.82 1.15 1.96
N LEU A 60 -2.26 2.26 2.46
CA LEU A 60 -1.09 2.26 3.34
C LEU A 60 -1.32 1.49 4.63
N LEU A 61 -2.41 1.77 5.34
CA LEU A 61 -2.72 1.08 6.58
C LEU A 61 -2.93 -0.42 6.37
N ARG A 62 -3.57 -0.79 5.26
CA ARG A 62 -3.78 -2.20 4.91
C ARG A 62 -2.47 -2.90 4.56
N MET A 63 -1.59 -2.23 3.81
CA MET A 63 -0.25 -2.72 3.47
C MET A 63 0.59 -2.93 4.73
N LYS A 64 0.67 -1.94 5.64
CA LYS A 64 1.33 -2.06 6.95
C LYS A 64 0.76 -3.26 7.73
N THR A 65 -0.57 -3.36 7.83
CA THR A 65 -1.21 -4.43 8.61
C THR A 65 -0.93 -5.81 8.03
N LYS A 66 -0.88 -5.97 6.71
CA LYS A 66 -0.60 -7.27 6.06
C LYS A 66 0.88 -7.64 6.20
N MET A 67 1.77 -6.76 5.75
CA MET A 67 3.20 -7.07 5.65
C MET A 67 3.89 -7.15 7.03
N CYS A 68 3.40 -6.39 8.02
CA CYS A 68 3.96 -6.47 9.38
C CYS A 68 3.39 -7.61 10.23
N LYS A 69 2.31 -8.27 9.79
CA LYS A 69 1.72 -9.42 10.52
C LYS A 69 2.34 -10.76 10.12
N ASP A 70 2.73 -10.91 8.86
CA ASP A 70 3.13 -12.21 8.33
C ASP A 70 4.59 -12.58 8.69
N ASP A 71 5.51 -11.60 8.81
CA ASP A 71 6.93 -11.86 9.15
C ASP A 71 7.52 -10.97 10.27
N GLY A 72 6.74 -10.02 10.81
CA GLY A 72 7.24 -9.04 11.79
C GLY A 72 8.32 -8.07 11.26
N ASP A 73 8.76 -8.26 10.01
CA ASP A 73 9.76 -7.43 9.35
C ASP A 73 9.08 -6.31 8.52
N GLU A 74 9.30 -5.07 8.95
CA GLU A 74 8.80 -3.88 8.25
C GLU A 74 9.63 -3.55 6.99
N THR A 75 10.72 -4.29 6.72
CA THR A 75 11.61 -4.05 5.57
C THR A 75 10.86 -4.12 4.25
N GLU A 76 9.96 -5.09 4.07
CA GLU A 76 9.20 -5.20 2.83
C GLU A 76 8.22 -4.05 2.65
N PHE A 77 7.59 -3.63 3.75
CA PHE A 77 6.72 -2.45 3.78
C PHE A 77 7.48 -1.18 3.40
N PHE A 78 8.64 -0.92 4.00
CA PHE A 78 9.44 0.26 3.68
C PHE A 78 9.99 0.22 2.26
N ARG A 79 10.45 -0.94 1.77
CA ARG A 79 10.91 -1.11 0.39
C ARG A 79 9.81 -0.79 -0.63
N ALA A 80 8.57 -1.18 -0.37
CA ALA A 80 7.42 -0.84 -1.22
C ALA A 80 7.01 0.64 -1.09
N LEU A 81 7.19 1.23 0.09
CA LEU A 81 6.74 2.58 0.40
C LEU A 81 7.71 3.68 -0.06
N LEU A 82 9.01 3.52 0.19
CA LEU A 82 10.03 4.56 0.00
C LEU A 82 10.12 5.18 -1.41
N PRO A 83 9.84 4.45 -2.51
CA PRO A 83 9.78 5.04 -3.84
C PRO A 83 8.66 6.10 -4.02
N HIS A 84 7.68 6.12 -3.12
CA HIS A 84 6.47 6.93 -3.24
C HIS A 84 6.45 8.08 -2.21
N LYS A 85 6.96 9.26 -2.60
CA LYS A 85 7.10 10.41 -1.70
C LYS A 85 5.79 10.87 -1.08
N GLU A 86 4.69 10.84 -1.82
CA GLU A 86 3.36 11.25 -1.36
C GLU A 86 2.89 10.34 -0.22
N ALA A 87 3.09 9.03 -0.39
CA ALA A 87 2.72 8.03 0.59
C ALA A 87 3.64 8.07 1.83
N VAL A 88 4.94 8.32 1.66
CA VAL A 88 5.89 8.57 2.75
C VAL A 88 5.47 9.80 3.57
N ASN A 89 5.17 10.92 2.92
CA ASN A 89 4.74 12.14 3.60
C ASN A 89 3.45 11.93 4.38
N LEU A 90 2.49 11.20 3.80
CA LEU A 90 1.24 10.88 4.46
C LEU A 90 1.46 9.99 5.70
N LEU A 91 2.38 9.03 5.62
CA LEU A 91 2.78 8.22 6.77
C LEU A 91 3.46 9.06 7.86
N ILE A 92 4.32 10.01 7.48
CA ILE A 92 4.99 10.91 8.44
C ILE A 92 3.96 11.71 9.23
N VAL A 93 3.00 12.35 8.54
CA VAL A 93 1.92 13.12 9.17
C VAL A 93 1.06 12.23 10.07
N TYR A 94 0.74 11.02 9.62
CA TYR A 94 -0.07 10.08 10.39
C TYR A 94 0.63 9.59 11.67
N CYS A 95 1.91 9.24 11.58
CA CYS A 95 2.68 8.70 12.69
C CYS A 95 3.20 9.78 13.66
N GLY A 96 3.30 11.04 13.23
CA GLY A 96 3.77 12.20 14.01
C GLY A 96 3.27 12.25 15.45
N ASN A 97 1.97 12.01 15.65
CA ASN A 97 1.33 12.11 16.97
C ASN A 97 0.95 10.74 17.56
N ARG A 98 1.13 9.64 16.83
CA ARG A 98 0.55 8.32 17.18
C ARG A 98 1.58 7.22 17.36
N ASP A 99 2.64 7.26 16.58
CA ASP A 99 3.63 6.17 16.51
C ASP A 99 5.03 6.72 16.20
N PRO A 100 5.66 7.41 17.18
CA PRO A 100 7.00 7.96 16.99
C PRO A 100 8.07 6.87 16.79
N ALA A 101 7.81 5.64 17.26
CA ALA A 101 8.69 4.51 17.03
C ALA A 101 8.73 4.13 15.54
N MET A 102 7.58 4.09 14.86
CA MET A 102 7.54 3.84 13.43
C MET A 102 8.22 4.94 12.62
N LEU A 103 8.09 6.21 13.00
CA LEU A 103 8.83 7.29 12.35
C LEU A 103 10.34 7.07 12.41
N LYS A 104 10.85 6.71 13.59
CA LYS A 104 12.29 6.45 13.77
C LYS A 104 12.78 5.30 12.90
N ARG A 105 11.96 4.25 12.74
CA ARG A 105 12.25 3.11 11.84
C ARG A 105 12.19 3.52 10.37
N LEU A 106 11.21 4.34 9.97
CA LEU A 106 11.10 4.89 8.63
C LEU A 106 12.34 5.74 8.25
N TYR A 107 12.75 6.67 9.13
CA TYR A 107 13.95 7.50 8.90
C TYR A 107 15.24 6.67 8.81
N LYS A 108 15.33 5.60 9.61
CA LYS A 108 16.43 4.65 9.52
C LYS A 108 16.42 3.91 8.19
N ALA A 109 15.26 3.43 7.74
CA ALA A 109 15.09 2.72 6.48
C ALA A 109 15.31 3.63 5.24
N SER A 110 14.99 4.92 5.35
CA SER A 110 15.20 5.90 4.28
C SER A 110 16.64 6.42 4.18
N GLY A 111 17.52 6.06 5.13
CA GLY A 111 18.90 6.55 5.18
C GLY A 111 19.05 8.00 5.65
N HIS A 112 17.99 8.64 6.15
CA HIS A 112 17.99 10.06 6.59
C HIS A 112 18.31 10.25 8.09
N TYR A 113 19.01 9.30 8.71
CA TYR A 113 19.19 9.24 10.17
C TYR A 113 20.00 10.41 10.78
N LEU A 114 20.59 11.29 9.96
CA LEU A 114 21.52 12.35 10.42
C LEU A 114 20.91 13.76 10.54
N GLU A 115 19.64 13.98 10.21
CA GLU A 115 19.06 15.35 10.23
C GLU A 115 18.28 15.72 11.51
N TYR A 116 18.10 14.79 12.45
CA TYR A 116 17.35 15.03 13.70
C TYR A 116 18.04 14.39 14.92
N GLY A 117 19.37 14.54 15.00
CA GLY A 117 20.19 14.20 16.17
C GLY A 117 20.49 15.43 17.02
#